data_AF-A0A7K5NQW6-F1
#
_entry.id   AF-A0A7K5NQW6-F1
#
_cell.length_a   1.000
_cell.length_b   1.000
_cell.length_c   1.000
_cell.angle_alpha   90.00
_cell.angle_beta   90.00
_cell.angle_gamma   90.00
#
_symmetry.space_group_name_H-M   'P 1'
#
loop_
_entity.id
_entity.type
_entity.pdbx_description
1 polymer ?
#
loop_
_entity_poly.entity_id
_entity_poly.type
_entity_poly.pdbx_seq_one_letter_code
_entity_poly.pdbx_strand_id
1 'polypeptide(L)'
;MAREKQQEAEAEGTPERSYREQLDFLNPIAQPLASRKLTRKLYKCIRKAAKHKQIRRGVKEVQKFINKGEKGITVLAGDTLPIDVYCHIPIMCEDRSLPYAYVPSKSDLGAAAGSKRPTCVIMIKPHEEYQETYDECLEEVGALPLPL
;
A
#
# COMPACT_ATOMS: atom_id res chain seq x y z
N MET A 1 14.76 31.50 -22.12
CA MET A 1 14.36 30.41 -23.03
C MET A 1 15.63 29.64 -23.34
N ALA A 2 15.92 28.44 -22.83
CA ALA A 2 15.10 27.25 -22.76
C ALA A 2 15.34 26.46 -21.46
N ARG A 3 14.25 26.10 -20.80
CA ARG A 3 14.21 24.98 -19.84
C ARG A 3 13.83 23.76 -20.65
N GLU A 4 14.62 22.69 -20.59
CA GLU A 4 14.10 21.31 -20.52
C GLU A 4 15.23 20.29 -20.32
N LYS A 5 14.89 19.25 -19.56
CA LYS A 5 15.67 18.06 -19.18
C LYS A 5 16.74 18.25 -18.10
N GLN A 6 16.28 18.22 -16.85
CA GLN A 6 17.08 17.62 -15.77
C GLN A 6 16.35 16.41 -15.21
N GLN A 7 17.08 15.31 -15.35
CA GLN A 7 16.88 13.93 -14.97
C GLN A 7 16.43 13.79 -13.51
N GLU A 8 15.43 12.94 -13.29
CA GLU A 8 14.96 12.54 -11.96
C GLU A 8 16.12 11.93 -11.17
N ALA A 9 16.47 12.60 -10.07
CA ALA A 9 17.57 12.23 -9.19
C ALA A 9 17.29 10.88 -8.49
N GLU A 10 18.32 10.05 -8.55
CA GLU A 10 18.49 8.77 -7.87
C GLU A 10 18.30 8.90 -6.35
N ALA A 11 17.63 7.91 -5.77
CA ALA A 11 17.78 7.57 -4.37
C ALA A 11 18.30 6.13 -4.32
N GLU A 12 19.63 6.01 -4.26
CA GLU A 12 20.35 4.76 -4.04
C GLU A 12 19.95 4.11 -2.71
N GLY A 13 19.82 2.78 -2.70
CA GLY A 13 19.86 2.02 -1.45
C GLY A 13 18.95 0.79 -1.27
N THR A 14 18.62 0.02 -2.31
CA THR A 14 18.36 -1.43 -2.19
C THR A 14 18.48 -2.06 -3.59
N PRO A 15 19.03 -3.28 -3.74
CA PRO A 15 19.31 -3.85 -5.05
C PRO A 15 18.00 -3.91 -5.84
N GLU A 16 18.03 -3.54 -7.12
CA GLU A 16 16.95 -3.85 -8.06
C GLU A 16 16.77 -5.38 -8.09
N ARG A 17 16.02 -5.93 -7.14
CA ARG A 17 15.42 -7.24 -7.34
C ARG A 17 14.54 -7.07 -8.56
N SER A 18 14.83 -7.84 -9.60
CA SER A 18 13.99 -7.85 -10.78
C SER A 18 12.55 -8.04 -10.33
N TYR A 19 11.60 -7.33 -10.93
CA TYR A 19 10.18 -7.46 -10.58
C TYR A 19 9.72 -8.93 -10.47
N ARG A 20 10.36 -9.82 -11.23
CA ARG A 20 10.22 -11.28 -11.16
C ARG A 20 10.66 -11.89 -9.81
N GLU A 21 11.84 -11.52 -9.30
CA GLU A 21 12.31 -11.98 -7.99
C GLU A 21 11.42 -11.45 -6.86
N GLN A 22 10.89 -10.23 -6.99
CA GLN A 22 9.90 -9.71 -6.02
C GLN A 22 8.59 -10.52 -6.04
N LEU A 23 8.22 -11.11 -7.19
CA LEU A 23 7.09 -12.04 -7.29
C LEU A 23 7.39 -13.39 -6.64
N ASP A 24 8.64 -13.88 -6.72
CA ASP A 24 9.05 -15.16 -6.13
C ASP A 24 9.03 -15.16 -4.59
N PHE A 25 9.18 -13.99 -3.96
CA PHE A 25 9.05 -13.83 -2.51
C PHE A 25 7.62 -13.48 -2.05
N LEU A 26 6.64 -13.48 -2.96
CA LEU A 26 5.26 -13.25 -2.56
C LEU A 26 4.69 -14.45 -1.83
N ASN A 27 4.01 -14.16 -0.73
CA ASN A 27 3.21 -15.16 -0.06
C ASN A 27 1.99 -15.54 -0.90
N PRO A 28 1.50 -16.80 -0.77
CA PRO A 28 0.29 -17.27 -1.46
C PRO A 28 -0.95 -16.43 -1.20
N ILE A 29 -1.01 -15.73 -0.06
CA ILE A 29 -2.13 -14.87 0.34
C ILE A 29 -2.09 -13.48 -0.32
N ALA A 30 -1.08 -13.16 -1.13
CA ALA A 30 -0.96 -11.87 -1.81
C ALA A 30 -1.92 -11.75 -3.01
N GLN A 31 -3.21 -12.04 -2.77
CA GLN A 31 -4.30 -11.90 -3.72
C GLN A 31 -5.37 -10.98 -3.11
N PRO A 32 -5.77 -9.90 -3.80
CA PRO A 32 -5.39 -9.45 -5.14
C PRO A 32 -4.09 -8.62 -5.17
N LEU A 33 -3.19 -8.95 -6.10
CA LEU A 33 -1.96 -8.21 -6.33
C LEU A 33 -2.24 -6.95 -7.16
N ALA A 34 -1.83 -5.80 -6.66
CA ALA A 34 -1.91 -4.54 -7.39
C ALA A 34 -1.02 -4.58 -8.64
N SER A 35 -1.57 -4.21 -9.80
CA SER A 35 -0.78 -4.02 -11.02
C SER A 35 0.36 -3.01 -10.80
N ARG A 36 1.41 -3.06 -11.62
CA ARG A 36 2.54 -2.11 -11.54
C ARG A 36 2.09 -0.64 -11.63
N LYS A 37 1.04 -0.37 -12.43
CA LYS A 37 0.44 0.97 -12.55
C LYS A 37 -0.24 1.39 -11.25
N LEU A 38 -1.06 0.51 -10.69
CA LEU A 38 -1.74 0.67 -9.41
C LEU A 38 -0.78 0.92 -8.26
N THR A 39 0.25 0.08 -8.14
CA THR A 39 1.27 0.18 -7.08
C THR A 39 1.94 1.55 -7.08
N ARG A 40 2.27 2.09 -8.26
CA ARG A 40 2.86 3.45 -8.38
C ARG A 40 1.88 4.54 -7.96
N LYS A 41 0.59 4.43 -8.31
CA LYS A 41 -0.45 5.37 -7.87
C LYS A 41 -0.62 5.32 -6.35
N LEU A 42 -0.73 4.12 -5.79
CA LEU A 42 -0.84 3.89 -4.34
C LEU A 42 0.34 4.49 -3.59
N TYR A 43 1.58 4.31 -4.06
CA TYR A 43 2.74 4.95 -3.42
C TYR A 43 2.70 6.48 -3.48
N LYS A 44 2.18 7.09 -4.56
CA LYS A 44 1.97 8.55 -4.62
C LYS A 44 0.90 8.99 -3.61
N CYS A 45 -0.21 8.27 -3.50
CA CYS A 45 -1.26 8.52 -2.52
C CYS A 45 -0.72 8.43 -1.09
N ILE A 46 0.02 7.37 -0.77
CA ILE A 46 0.61 7.16 0.55
C ILE A 46 1.59 8.28 0.88
N ARG A 47 2.44 8.71 -0.07
CA ARG A 47 3.37 9.83 0.15
C ARG A 47 2.65 11.14 0.46
N LYS A 48 1.52 11.43 -0.22
CA LYS A 48 0.68 12.61 0.09
C LYS A 48 0.05 12.45 1.47
N ALA A 49 -0.65 11.35 1.72
CA ALA A 49 -1.33 11.08 2.99
C ALA A 49 -0.36 11.05 4.19
N ALA A 50 0.89 10.60 3.99
CA ALA A 50 1.95 10.63 4.99
C ALA A 50 2.30 12.05 5.45
N LYS A 51 2.34 13.02 4.51
CA LYS A 51 2.58 14.44 4.84
C LYS A 51 1.47 15.02 5.72
N HIS A 52 0.22 14.64 5.47
CA HIS A 52 -0.94 15.05 6.27
C HIS A 52 -1.14 14.22 7.55
N LYS A 53 -0.28 13.23 7.82
CA LYS A 53 -0.41 12.30 8.95
C LYS A 53 -1.74 11.54 8.99
N GLN A 54 -2.36 11.35 7.82
CA GLN A 54 -3.63 10.62 7.65
C GLN A 54 -3.42 9.14 7.28
N ILE A 55 -2.21 8.61 7.52
CA ILE A 55 -1.88 7.20 7.35
C ILE A 55 -1.79 6.51 8.70
N ARG A 56 -2.24 5.25 8.76
CA ARG A 56 -2.10 4.37 9.90
C ARG A 56 -1.18 3.23 9.51
N ARG A 57 -0.22 2.92 10.37
CA ARG A 57 0.92 2.06 10.02
C ARG A 57 0.98 0.89 10.99
N GLY A 58 1.11 -0.30 10.42
CA GLY A 58 1.27 -1.52 11.19
C GLY A 58 -0.04 -2.14 11.66
N VAL A 59 0.06 -3.43 11.95
CA VAL A 59 -1.07 -4.33 12.24
C VAL A 59 -1.91 -3.83 13.42
N LYS A 60 -1.28 -3.49 14.55
CA LYS A 60 -1.98 -3.04 15.77
C LYS A 60 -2.79 -1.77 15.56
N GLU A 61 -2.25 -0.82 14.80
CA GLU A 61 -2.99 0.41 14.50
C GLU A 61 -4.17 0.11 13.58
N VAL A 62 -3.90 -0.58 12.45
CA VAL A 62 -4.91 -0.90 11.45
C VAL A 62 -6.07 -1.69 12.07
N GLN A 63 -5.79 -2.71 12.88
CA GLN A 63 -6.82 -3.43 13.65
C GLN A 63 -7.69 -2.49 14.51
N LYS A 64 -7.07 -1.54 15.22
CA LYS A 64 -7.80 -0.60 16.08
C LYS A 64 -8.73 0.30 15.26
N PHE A 65 -8.32 0.72 14.07
CA PHE A 65 -9.13 1.56 13.18
C PHE A 65 -10.24 0.79 12.49
N ILE A 66 -9.94 -0.43 12.04
CA ILE A 66 -10.94 -1.35 11.52
C ILE A 66 -11.99 -1.57 12.61
N ASN A 67 -11.59 -1.88 13.85
CA ASN A 67 -12.52 -2.10 14.97
C ASN A 67 -13.41 -0.89 15.27
N LYS A 68 -12.86 0.33 15.16
CA LYS A 68 -13.62 1.58 15.29
C LYS A 68 -14.60 1.85 14.15
N GLY A 69 -14.56 1.08 13.07
CA GLY A 69 -15.41 1.27 11.89
C GLY A 69 -14.97 2.44 11.01
N GLU A 70 -13.70 2.85 11.11
CA GLU A 70 -13.17 3.84 10.20
C GLU A 70 -13.01 3.26 8.79
N LYS A 71 -13.44 4.03 7.78
CA LYS A 71 -13.30 3.65 6.38
C LYS A 71 -11.96 4.10 5.82
N GLY A 72 -11.38 3.29 4.95
CA GLY A 72 -10.08 3.55 4.35
C GLY A 72 -9.67 2.47 3.37
N ILE A 73 -8.63 2.75 2.58
CA ILE A 73 -7.99 1.75 1.71
C ILE A 73 -6.85 1.10 2.49
N THR A 74 -6.82 -0.23 2.52
CA THR A 74 -5.74 -1.00 3.17
C THR A 74 -4.75 -1.52 2.14
N VAL A 75 -3.47 -1.20 2.31
CA VAL A 75 -2.39 -1.68 1.47
C VAL A 75 -1.53 -2.64 2.27
N LEU A 76 -1.38 -3.86 1.79
CA LEU A 76 -0.62 -4.93 2.42
C LEU A 76 0.61 -5.28 1.58
N ALA A 77 1.72 -5.65 2.23
CA ALA A 77 2.91 -6.10 1.54
C ALA A 77 2.97 -7.63 1.47
N GLY A 78 3.12 -8.17 0.25
CA GLY A 78 3.14 -9.60 -0.03
C GLY A 78 4.45 -10.32 0.32
N ASP A 79 5.55 -9.60 0.54
CA ASP A 79 6.88 -10.13 0.91
C ASP A 79 7.11 -10.17 2.44
N THR A 80 6.02 -10.10 3.22
CA THR A 80 6.09 -10.09 4.68
C THR A 80 6.17 -11.51 5.22
N LEU A 81 7.26 -11.84 5.88
CA LEU A 81 7.40 -13.08 6.67
C LEU A 81 7.49 -12.67 8.14
N PRO A 82 6.75 -13.31 9.07
CA PRO A 82 5.81 -14.43 8.92
C PRO A 82 4.38 -14.02 8.50
N ILE A 83 3.64 -14.95 7.92
CA ILE A 83 2.28 -14.74 7.39
C ILE A 83 1.24 -14.48 8.50
N ASP A 84 1.46 -15.06 9.68
CA ASP A 84 0.60 -14.98 10.87
C ASP A 84 0.37 -13.54 11.34
N VAL A 85 1.31 -12.64 11.02
CA VAL A 85 1.27 -11.25 11.47
C VAL A 85 0.17 -10.45 10.76
N TYR A 86 -0.22 -10.80 9.53
CA TYR A 86 -1.18 -10.00 8.75
C TYR A 86 -2.30 -10.82 8.11
N CYS A 87 -2.30 -12.14 8.22
CA CYS A 87 -3.35 -13.02 7.66
C CYS A 87 -4.78 -12.70 8.14
N HIS A 88 -4.92 -12.16 9.35
CA HIS A 88 -6.23 -11.79 9.90
C HIS A 88 -6.72 -10.41 9.41
N ILE A 89 -5.85 -9.57 8.83
CA ILE A 89 -6.23 -8.22 8.38
C ILE A 89 -7.17 -8.26 7.18
N PRO A 90 -6.88 -9.00 6.09
CA PRO A 90 -7.80 -9.12 4.95
C PRO A 90 -9.18 -9.60 5.36
N ILE A 91 -9.26 -10.61 6.23
CA ILE A 91 -10.52 -11.13 6.76
C ILE A 91 -11.32 -10.03 7.48
N MET A 92 -10.66 -9.24 8.34
CA MET A 92 -11.31 -8.09 8.99
C MET A 92 -11.70 -6.98 8.00
N CYS A 93 -10.98 -6.84 6.89
CA CYS A 93 -11.33 -5.91 5.82
C CYS A 93 -12.57 -6.39 5.08
N GLU A 94 -12.70 -7.68 4.78
CA GLU A 94 -13.87 -8.29 4.14
C GLU A 94 -15.13 -8.15 5.01
N ASP A 95 -15.03 -8.46 6.31
CA ASP A 95 -16.13 -8.31 7.29
C ASP A 95 -16.73 -6.89 7.31
N ARG A 96 -15.90 -5.88 7.02
CA ARG A 96 -16.29 -4.46 7.00
C ARG A 96 -16.39 -3.87 5.59
N SER A 97 -16.26 -4.71 4.57
CA SER A 97 -16.27 -4.32 3.15
C SER A 97 -15.29 -3.19 2.84
N LEU A 98 -14.08 -3.27 3.40
CA LEU A 98 -13.00 -2.30 3.16
C LEU A 98 -12.14 -2.74 1.98
N PRO A 99 -11.89 -1.85 1.00
CA PRO A 99 -11.03 -2.18 -0.14
C PRO A 99 -9.59 -2.40 0.32
N TYR A 100 -8.97 -3.49 -0.14
CA TYR A 100 -7.58 -3.81 0.16
C TYR A 100 -6.80 -4.25 -1.08
N ALA A 101 -5.49 -3.99 -1.09
CA ALA A 101 -4.61 -4.36 -2.19
C ALA A 101 -3.24 -4.81 -1.70
N TYR A 102 -2.66 -5.79 -2.39
CA TYR A 102 -1.30 -6.26 -2.13
C TYR A 102 -0.27 -5.54 -3.00
N VAL A 103 0.81 -5.09 -2.39
CA VAL A 103 2.03 -4.61 -3.05
C VAL A 103 3.16 -5.61 -2.84
N PRO A 104 4.09 -5.75 -3.80
CA PRO A 104 5.12 -6.77 -3.72
C PRO A 104 6.27 -6.46 -2.76
N SER A 105 6.34 -5.24 -2.18
CA SER A 105 7.49 -4.85 -1.37
C SER A 105 7.12 -3.98 -0.17
N LYS A 106 7.46 -4.48 1.02
CA LYS A 106 7.32 -3.81 2.32
C LYS A 106 8.32 -2.68 2.54
N SER A 107 9.49 -2.76 1.91
CA SER A 107 10.54 -1.73 1.99
C SER A 107 10.07 -0.46 1.30
N ASP A 108 9.59 -0.58 0.05
CA ASP A 108 9.03 0.54 -0.72
C ASP A 108 7.79 1.13 -0.06
N LEU A 109 6.93 0.27 0.51
CA LEU A 109 5.76 0.69 1.26
C LEU A 109 6.14 1.52 2.50
N GLY A 110 7.16 1.08 3.26
CA GLY A 110 7.71 1.81 4.40
C GLY A 110 8.32 3.16 3.99
N ALA A 111 9.07 3.17 2.88
CA ALA A 111 9.67 4.39 2.33
C ALA A 111 8.60 5.40 1.87
N ALA A 112 7.54 4.94 1.20
CA ALA A 112 6.41 5.79 0.81
C ALA A 112 5.68 6.39 2.02
N ALA A 113 5.64 5.67 3.14
CA ALA A 113 5.05 6.10 4.41
C ALA A 113 5.94 7.05 5.24
N GLY A 114 7.12 7.41 4.73
CA GLY A 114 8.09 8.25 5.43
C GLY A 114 8.79 7.56 6.61
N SER A 115 8.85 6.22 6.62
CA SER A 115 9.51 5.43 7.67
C SER A 115 10.77 4.75 7.14
N LYS A 116 11.84 4.75 7.93
CA LYS A 116 13.03 3.92 7.67
C LYS A 116 12.81 2.43 7.96
N ARG A 117 11.77 2.09 8.73
CA ARG A 117 11.43 0.70 9.04
C ARG A 117 10.44 0.15 8.00
N PRO A 118 10.67 -1.06 7.45
CA PRO A 118 9.72 -1.71 6.56
C PRO A 118 8.38 -1.88 7.26
N THR A 119 7.30 -1.61 6.53
CA THR A 119 5.94 -1.69 7.08
C THR A 119 5.15 -2.68 6.25
N CYS A 120 4.47 -3.61 6.91
CA CYS A 120 3.70 -4.66 6.25
C CYS A 120 2.28 -4.22 5.88
N VAL A 121 1.65 -3.37 6.69
CA VAL A 121 0.25 -2.94 6.49
C VAL A 121 0.16 -1.44 6.69
N ILE A 122 -0.49 -0.77 5.75
CA ILE A 122 -0.82 0.65 5.83
C ILE A 122 -2.29 0.84 5.51
N MET A 123 -2.99 1.61 6.33
CA MET A 123 -4.34 2.07 6.03
C MET A 123 -4.30 3.57 5.73
N ILE A 124 -4.85 3.94 4.58
CA ILE A 124 -4.96 5.32 4.12
C ILE A 124 -6.39 5.80 4.43
N LYS A 125 -6.51 6.89 5.18
CA LYS A 125 -7.80 7.52 5.42
C LYS A 125 -8.17 8.44 4.24
N PRO A 126 -9.46 8.59 3.91
CA PRO A 126 -9.89 9.62 2.97
C PRO A 126 -9.63 11.02 3.57
N HIS A 127 -9.17 11.95 2.74
CA HIS A 127 -8.93 13.34 3.11
C HIS A 127 -9.10 14.23 1.88
N GLU A 128 -9.59 15.44 2.07
CA GLU A 128 -9.97 16.38 0.99
C GLU A 128 -8.79 16.68 0.04
N GLU A 129 -7.57 16.84 0.58
CA GLU A 129 -6.39 17.23 -0.21
C GLU A 129 -5.87 16.17 -1.21
N TYR A 130 -6.25 14.90 -1.04
CA TYR A 130 -5.87 13.84 -1.98
C TYR A 130 -7.06 12.95 -2.38
N GLN A 131 -8.27 13.49 -2.23
CA GLN A 131 -9.51 12.78 -2.47
C GLN A 131 -9.58 12.24 -3.92
N GLU A 132 -9.26 13.06 -4.92
CA GLU A 132 -9.25 12.63 -6.33
C GLU A 132 -8.35 11.40 -6.56
N THR A 133 -7.14 11.40 -6.02
CA THR A 133 -6.20 10.28 -6.20
C THR A 133 -6.62 9.07 -5.36
N TYR A 134 -7.31 9.30 -4.23
CA TYR A 134 -7.85 8.27 -3.38
C TYR A 134 -9.04 7.57 -4.04
N ASP A 135 -9.97 8.31 -4.63
CA ASP A 135 -11.14 7.76 -5.35
C ASP A 135 -10.70 6.93 -6.56
N GLU A 136 -9.74 7.40 -7.36
CA GLU A 136 -9.15 6.59 -8.44
C GLU A 136 -8.55 5.27 -7.92
N CYS A 137 -7.83 5.33 -6.79
CA CYS A 137 -7.26 4.14 -6.18
C CYS A 137 -8.35 3.23 -5.60
N LEU A 138 -9.44 3.79 -5.09
CA LEU A 138 -10.56 3.04 -4.55
C LEU A 138 -11.30 2.30 -5.65
N GLU A 139 -11.54 2.94 -6.81
CA GLU A 139 -12.13 2.31 -7.98
C GLU A 139 -11.25 1.19 -8.52
N GLU A 140 -9.95 1.45 -8.73
CA GLU A 140 -9.06 0.43 -9.25
C GLU A 140 -8.81 -0.73 -8.27
N VAL A 141 -8.85 -0.48 -6.95
CA VAL A 141 -8.77 -1.53 -5.92
C VAL A 141 -10.08 -2.30 -5.78
N GLY A 142 -11.24 -1.62 -5.89
CA GLY A 142 -12.55 -2.26 -5.90
C GLY A 142 -12.81 -3.08 -7.17
N ALA A 143 -12.15 -2.74 -8.28
CA ALA A 143 -12.16 -3.51 -9.51
C ALA A 143 -11.26 -4.76 -9.46
N LEU A 144 -10.40 -4.89 -8.45
CA LEU A 144 -9.67 -6.13 -8.25
C LEU A 144 -10.63 -7.19 -7.69
N PRO A 145 -10.66 -8.41 -8.26
CA PRO A 145 -11.56 -9.44 -7.79
C PRO A 145 -11.20 -9.79 -6.34
N LEU A 146 -12.18 -9.62 -5.45
CA LEU A 146 -12.19 -10.29 -4.15
C LEU A 146 -12.11 -11.80 -4.44
N PRO A 147 -11.18 -12.54 -3.82
CA PRO A 147 -11.18 -13.99 -3.94
C PRO A 147 -12.50 -14.51 -3.35
N LEU A 148 -13.43 -14.90 -4.24
CA LEU A 148 -14.64 -15.67 -3.91
C LEU A 148 -14.27 -17.06 -3.41
#